data_AF-A0A221KG12-F1
#
_entry.id   AF-A0A221KG12-F1
#
_cell.length_a   1.000
_cell.length_b   1.000
_cell.length_c   1.000
_cell.angle_alpha   90.00
_cell.angle_beta   90.00
_cell.angle_gamma   90.00
#
_symmetry.space_group_name_H-M   'P 1'
#
loop_
_entity.id
_entity.type
_entity.pdbx_description
1 polymer ?
#
loop_
_entity_poly.entity_id
_entity_poly.type
_entity_poly.pdbx_seq_one_letter_code
_entity_poly.pdbx_strand_id
1 'polypeptide(L)'
;MASYPFYRASAAQAQALGRVPNLPNANIGLWFTRFYDGFKAPSWEIDTESKRGFIDATVQLADKQGTTGKACLELMAKRQKNLCEALGGVCRTLRTSAPLLTGSGLSHPVENGFTFHPTLGVPYLPASGVKGVLRAWVEVWSDLPEDERQRRIAHWFGAAKGTEGLPEDQPEQAGALIFFDALPLDWMRLRCDILTPHMGKWYEQGGEIGSSNFAEVAPGDWYSPVPSPFLVVDRGASFLFGIAPRCTGDAQQDVLAREAAGEAMETLLLALEWAGYGAKTAAGYGVMQRDGAREQKLNEACAEDRRQLAEKEQQQQREIAKTHMSPADRAMADLFDQRADKNQDERTVLFSALKAGKLNEHRIQAAERLCALMQQQKRWREKSEKKNPDKDSLYQDTLLVKKWLAP
;
A
#
# COMPACT_ATOMS: atom_id res chain seq x y z
N MET A 1 29.87 32.74 27.88
CA MET A 1 29.60 32.19 26.52
C MET A 1 30.32 30.87 26.38
N ALA A 2 29.65 29.74 26.60
CA ALA A 2 30.25 28.43 26.38
C ALA A 2 30.49 28.24 24.87
N SER A 3 31.76 28.14 24.46
CA SER A 3 32.14 27.89 23.08
C SER A 3 32.05 26.39 22.80
N TYR A 4 31.05 25.96 22.05
CA TYR A 4 30.95 24.60 21.58
C TYR A 4 31.72 24.45 20.25
N PRO A 5 32.86 23.74 20.21
CA PRO A 5 33.74 23.72 19.04
C PRO A 5 33.26 22.77 17.93
N PHE A 6 32.38 21.81 18.22
CA PHE A 6 32.15 20.69 17.30
C PHE A 6 31.03 20.85 16.28
N TYR A 7 30.24 21.91 16.33
CA TYR A 7 29.11 22.07 15.40
C TYR A 7 28.86 23.50 14.94
N ARG A 8 29.80 24.45 15.02
CA ARG A 8 29.52 25.84 14.57
C ARG A 8 29.19 25.93 13.08
N ALA A 9 29.94 25.24 12.23
CA ALA A 9 29.71 25.24 10.79
C ALA A 9 28.44 24.49 10.41
N SER A 10 28.18 23.34 11.04
CA SER A 10 26.98 22.52 10.82
C SER A 10 25.74 23.12 11.47
N ALA A 11 25.84 23.83 12.59
CA ALA A 11 24.75 24.61 13.17
C ALA A 11 24.44 25.83 12.29
N ALA A 12 25.44 26.54 11.75
CA ALA A 12 25.20 27.62 10.80
C ALA A 12 24.59 27.12 9.48
N GLN A 13 25.03 25.96 8.97
CA GLN A 13 24.43 25.30 7.80
C GLN A 13 23.04 24.71 8.10
N ALA A 14 22.81 24.11 9.27
CA ALA A 14 21.51 23.60 9.69
C ALA A 14 20.54 24.74 10.00
N GLN A 15 21.02 25.87 10.50
CA GLN A 15 20.25 27.10 10.70
C GLN A 15 20.01 27.80 9.36
N ALA A 16 20.92 27.68 8.39
CA ALA A 16 20.67 28.09 7.01
C ALA A 16 19.60 27.20 6.35
N LEU A 17 19.71 25.87 6.42
CA LEU A 17 18.74 24.88 5.93
C LEU A 17 17.38 24.97 6.64
N GLY A 18 17.40 25.18 7.96
CA GLY A 18 16.27 25.48 8.84
C GLY A 18 15.49 26.73 8.43
N ARG A 19 16.19 27.68 7.81
CA ARG A 19 15.64 28.93 7.31
C ARG A 19 15.47 28.95 5.80
N VAL A 20 15.78 27.87 5.07
CA VAL A 20 15.54 27.82 3.61
C VAL A 20 14.03 27.61 3.40
N PRO A 21 13.27 28.63 2.94
CA PRO A 21 11.82 28.51 2.79
C PRO A 21 11.39 27.59 1.64
N ASN A 22 12.35 27.07 0.87
CA ASN A 22 12.18 26.32 -0.37
C ASN A 22 13.20 25.17 -0.44
N LEU A 23 13.05 24.15 0.41
CA LEU A 23 13.72 22.86 0.19
C LEU A 23 12.85 22.03 -0.76
N PRO A 24 13.19 21.88 -2.05
CA PRO A 24 12.45 20.95 -2.91
C PRO A 24 12.65 19.52 -2.40
N ASN A 25 11.56 18.75 -2.27
CA ASN A 25 11.54 17.34 -1.86
C ASN A 25 11.99 17.09 -0.41
N ALA A 26 11.62 17.99 0.51
CA ALA A 26 11.92 17.84 1.92
C ALA A 26 11.17 16.64 2.53
N ASN A 27 11.88 15.83 3.31
CA ASN A 27 11.27 14.81 4.16
C ASN A 27 10.70 15.51 5.41
N ILE A 28 9.37 15.66 5.48
CA ILE A 28 8.69 16.39 6.56
C ILE A 28 8.88 15.71 7.91
N GLY A 29 8.92 14.38 7.94
CA GLY A 29 9.20 13.63 9.16
C GLY A 29 10.59 13.88 9.72
N LEU A 30 11.59 13.93 8.85
CA LEU A 30 12.96 14.28 9.24
C LEU A 30 13.05 15.72 9.74
N TRP A 31 12.40 16.66 9.03
CA TRP A 31 12.26 18.05 9.44
C TRP A 31 11.71 18.15 10.86
N PHE A 32 10.51 17.60 11.08
CA PHE A 32 9.83 17.67 12.36
C PHE A 32 10.70 17.06 13.47
N THR A 33 11.23 15.86 13.25
CA THR A 33 11.92 15.09 14.30
C THR A 33 13.30 15.63 14.67
N ARG A 34 14.01 16.32 13.75
CA ARG A 34 15.44 16.65 13.92
C ARG A 34 15.79 18.12 13.83
N PHE A 35 14.92 18.98 13.29
CA PHE A 35 15.27 20.37 12.97
C PHE A 35 14.54 21.40 13.84
N TYR A 36 14.01 21.02 15.00
CA TYR A 36 13.49 21.99 15.96
C TYR A 36 14.59 22.95 16.43
N ASP A 37 14.39 24.25 16.24
CA ASP A 37 15.36 25.31 16.55
C ASP A 37 14.81 26.40 17.48
N GLY A 38 13.57 26.27 17.97
CA GLY A 38 12.90 27.25 18.84
C GLY A 38 13.31 27.19 20.31
N PHE A 39 14.59 26.94 20.63
CA PHE A 39 15.10 26.96 22.00
C PHE A 39 15.56 28.37 22.39
N LYS A 40 15.13 28.87 23.57
CA LYS A 40 15.60 30.16 24.09
C LYS A 40 16.99 30.02 24.72
N ALA A 41 17.99 30.68 24.17
CA ALA A 41 19.31 30.76 24.80
C ALA A 41 19.33 31.87 25.88
N PRO A 42 19.93 31.64 27.08
CA PRO A 42 20.70 30.46 27.50
C PRO A 42 19.90 29.43 28.31
N SER A 43 18.61 29.65 28.60
CA SER A 43 17.82 28.81 29.51
C SER A 43 17.39 27.46 28.91
N TRP A 44 17.47 27.32 27.58
CA TRP A 44 16.96 26.16 26.81
C TRP A 44 15.46 25.93 26.99
N GLU A 45 14.75 26.93 27.49
CA GLU A 45 13.30 26.88 27.66
C GLU A 45 12.62 27.00 26.31
N ILE A 46 11.42 26.43 26.24
CA ILE A 46 10.57 26.44 25.06
C ILE A 46 9.21 27.04 25.44
N ASP A 47 8.91 28.20 24.89
CA ASP A 47 7.60 28.84 25.06
C ASP A 47 6.58 28.40 23.99
N THR A 48 5.31 28.72 24.23
CA THR A 48 4.18 28.36 23.37
C THR A 48 4.27 28.98 21.96
N GLU A 49 4.79 30.19 21.82
CA GLU A 49 4.93 30.87 20.52
C GLU A 49 5.97 30.15 19.64
N SER A 50 7.09 29.74 20.24
CA SER A 50 8.14 28.96 19.59
C SER A 50 7.63 27.58 19.13
N LYS A 51 6.86 26.89 19.98
CA LYS A 51 6.21 25.60 19.61
C LYS A 51 5.28 25.77 18.43
N ARG A 52 4.38 26.76 18.50
CA ARG A 52 3.42 27.07 17.45
C ARG A 52 4.11 27.45 16.15
N GLY A 53 5.12 28.32 16.21
CA GLY A 53 5.89 28.74 15.04
C GLY A 53 6.55 27.57 14.31
N PHE A 54 7.11 26.61 15.04
CA PHE A 54 7.69 25.39 14.44
C PHE A 54 6.63 24.47 13.80
N ILE A 55 5.47 24.32 14.43
CA ILE A 55 4.35 23.55 13.87
C ILE A 55 3.83 24.23 12.60
N ASP A 56 3.63 25.54 12.62
CA ASP A 56 3.17 26.32 11.47
C ASP A 56 4.18 26.26 10.32
N ALA A 57 5.49 26.30 10.61
CA ALA A 57 6.54 26.09 9.60
C ALA A 57 6.49 24.68 9.00
N THR A 58 6.27 23.65 9.82
CA THR A 58 6.08 22.26 9.37
C THR A 58 4.88 22.14 8.43
N VAL A 59 3.75 22.78 8.77
CA VAL A 59 2.54 22.80 7.94
C VAL A 59 2.81 23.47 6.59
N GLN A 60 3.43 24.65 6.61
CA GLN A 60 3.78 25.37 5.38
C GLN A 60 4.74 24.57 4.49
N LEU A 61 5.72 23.87 5.10
CA LEU A 61 6.64 23.02 4.36
C LEU A 61 5.89 21.85 3.71
N ALA A 62 4.98 21.19 4.44
CA ALA A 62 4.17 20.10 3.92
C ALA A 62 3.27 20.55 2.76
N ASP A 63 2.63 21.72 2.86
CA ASP A 63 1.78 22.24 1.79
C ASP A 63 2.55 22.54 0.50
N LYS A 64 3.79 23.04 0.61
CA LYS A 64 4.66 23.32 -0.55
C LYS A 64 5.15 22.05 -1.26
N GLN A 65 5.25 20.92 -0.56
CA GLN A 65 5.72 19.65 -1.14
C GLN A 65 4.65 18.89 -1.93
N GLY A 66 3.37 19.31 -1.88
CA GLY A 66 2.17 18.52 -2.14
C GLY A 66 2.04 17.78 -3.48
N THR A 67 3.02 17.87 -4.37
CA THR A 67 3.09 17.19 -5.66
C THR A 67 4.27 16.23 -5.81
N THR A 68 5.44 16.48 -5.20
CA THR A 68 6.65 15.71 -5.57
C THR A 68 6.71 14.31 -4.96
N GLY A 69 6.02 14.06 -3.84
CA GLY A 69 5.98 12.74 -3.18
C GLY A 69 4.90 11.79 -3.71
N LYS A 70 3.94 12.28 -4.50
CA LYS A 70 2.71 11.54 -4.81
C LYS A 70 2.96 10.21 -5.55
N ALA A 71 3.84 10.22 -6.54
CA ALA A 71 4.18 9.00 -7.30
C ALA A 71 4.79 7.90 -6.41
N CYS A 72 5.64 8.29 -5.43
CA CYS A 72 6.23 7.34 -4.48
C CYS A 72 5.17 6.74 -3.54
N LEU A 73 4.21 7.55 -3.08
CA LEU A 73 3.09 7.08 -2.25
C LEU A 73 2.22 6.09 -3.03
N GLU A 74 1.83 6.43 -4.25
CA GLU A 74 1.03 5.56 -5.12
C GLU A 74 1.77 4.24 -5.40
N LEU A 75 3.06 4.29 -5.70
CA LEU A 75 3.88 3.10 -5.92
C LEU A 75 3.96 2.22 -4.68
N MET A 76 4.21 2.80 -3.50
CA MET A 76 4.33 2.05 -2.25
C MET A 76 2.98 1.43 -1.84
N ALA A 77 1.88 2.17 -1.98
CA ALA A 77 0.55 1.66 -1.74
C ALA A 77 0.20 0.47 -2.66
N LYS A 78 0.50 0.59 -3.96
CA LYS A 78 0.31 -0.51 -4.92
C LYS A 78 1.15 -1.75 -4.55
N ARG A 79 2.41 -1.56 -4.15
CA ARG A 79 3.30 -2.64 -3.72
C ARG A 79 2.76 -3.35 -2.48
N GLN A 80 2.38 -2.60 -1.45
CA GLN A 80 1.83 -3.18 -0.22
C GLN A 80 0.51 -3.90 -0.49
N LYS A 81 -0.37 -3.31 -1.30
CA LYS A 81 -1.62 -3.95 -1.71
C LYS A 81 -1.37 -5.28 -2.44
N ASN A 82 -0.48 -5.29 -3.42
CA ASN A 82 -0.14 -6.51 -4.15
C ASN A 82 0.48 -7.57 -3.24
N LEU A 83 1.34 -7.18 -2.29
CA LEU A 83 1.89 -8.11 -1.29
C LEU A 83 0.79 -8.69 -0.40
N CYS A 84 -0.10 -7.85 0.13
CA CYS A 84 -1.20 -8.29 0.97
C CYS A 84 -2.13 -9.25 0.21
N GLU A 85 -2.52 -8.92 -1.02
CA GLU A 85 -3.34 -9.79 -1.87
C GLU A 85 -2.63 -11.10 -2.23
N ALA A 86 -1.33 -11.07 -2.51
CA ALA A 86 -0.53 -12.27 -2.80
C ALA A 86 -0.44 -13.23 -1.60
N LEU A 87 -0.53 -12.70 -0.38
CA LEU A 87 -0.62 -13.49 0.85
C LEU A 87 -2.04 -14.00 1.12
N GLY A 88 -3.02 -13.71 0.25
CA GLY A 88 -4.44 -14.06 0.46
C GLY A 88 -5.14 -13.13 1.45
N GLY A 89 -4.58 -11.94 1.69
CA GLY A 89 -5.14 -10.94 2.59
C GLY A 89 -6.18 -10.03 1.93
N VAL A 90 -6.76 -9.17 2.76
CA VAL A 90 -7.77 -8.19 2.38
C VAL A 90 -7.21 -6.79 2.58
N CYS A 91 -7.46 -5.92 1.59
CA CYS A 91 -7.17 -4.50 1.65
C CYS A 91 -8.46 -3.68 1.65
N ARG A 92 -8.48 -2.59 2.43
CA ARG A 92 -9.54 -1.58 2.42
C ARG A 92 -8.93 -0.18 2.44
N THR A 93 -9.61 0.77 1.81
CA THR A 93 -9.24 2.18 1.93
C THR A 93 -10.22 2.89 2.85
N LEU A 94 -9.68 3.60 3.83
CA LEU A 94 -10.46 4.43 4.75
C LEU A 94 -9.96 5.86 4.70
N ARG A 95 -10.88 6.79 4.92
CA ARG A 95 -10.64 8.23 4.94
C ARG A 95 -10.94 8.79 6.33
N THR A 96 -10.09 9.69 6.81
CA THR A 96 -10.30 10.37 8.10
C THR A 96 -11.53 11.28 8.02
N SER A 97 -12.50 11.08 8.91
CA SER A 97 -13.68 11.95 9.03
C SER A 97 -13.44 13.10 10.02
N ALA A 98 -12.50 12.91 10.95
CA ALA A 98 -12.04 13.88 11.92
C ALA A 98 -10.52 14.13 11.80
N PRO A 99 -9.97 15.19 12.43
CA PRO A 99 -8.52 15.34 12.54
C PRO A 99 -7.88 14.13 13.21
N LEU A 100 -6.68 13.78 12.80
CA LEU A 100 -5.97 12.59 13.28
C LEU A 100 -4.67 13.01 13.97
N LEU A 101 -4.51 12.56 15.22
CA LEU A 101 -3.29 12.73 16.00
C LEU A 101 -2.63 11.36 16.21
N THR A 102 -1.53 11.10 15.52
CA THR A 102 -0.76 9.84 15.62
C THR A 102 0.60 10.10 16.25
N GLY A 103 1.04 9.21 17.16
CA GLY A 103 2.37 9.31 17.76
C GLY A 103 2.52 10.39 18.85
N SER A 104 1.44 10.86 19.48
CA SER A 104 1.50 11.89 20.51
C SER A 104 2.40 11.54 21.70
N GLY A 105 2.58 10.24 21.98
CA GLY A 105 3.46 9.74 23.05
C GLY A 105 4.96 9.78 22.71
N LEU A 106 5.34 10.15 21.48
CA LEU A 106 6.74 10.32 21.12
C LEU A 106 7.31 11.60 21.75
N SER A 107 8.47 11.51 22.39
CA SER A 107 9.13 12.68 22.97
C SER A 107 9.51 13.69 21.88
N HIS A 108 9.09 14.93 22.05
CA HIS A 108 9.40 16.01 21.12
C HIS A 108 9.48 17.38 21.84
N PRO A 109 10.33 18.33 21.39
CA PRO A 109 10.40 19.68 21.98
C PRO A 109 9.07 20.45 22.02
N VAL A 110 8.15 20.15 21.09
CA VAL A 110 6.78 20.73 21.11
C VAL A 110 5.80 19.98 22.03
N GLU A 111 6.32 19.17 22.95
CA GLU A 111 5.63 18.28 23.90
C GLU A 111 4.92 17.09 23.26
N ASN A 112 4.17 17.32 22.19
CA ASN A 112 3.46 16.28 21.46
C ASN A 112 4.28 15.87 20.24
N GLY A 113 4.78 14.63 20.26
CA GLY A 113 5.40 14.04 19.08
C GLY A 113 4.39 13.69 17.99
N PHE A 114 4.92 13.25 16.87
CA PHE A 114 4.10 12.89 15.72
C PHE A 114 4.76 11.78 14.90
N THR A 115 3.99 10.80 14.47
CA THR A 115 4.52 9.65 13.71
C THR A 115 4.56 9.95 12.22
N PHE A 116 5.77 9.90 11.64
CA PHE A 116 6.00 9.99 10.20
C PHE A 116 6.68 8.71 9.69
N HIS A 117 6.34 8.32 8.47
CA HIS A 117 6.97 7.20 7.82
C HIS A 117 8.44 7.56 7.52
N PRO A 118 9.42 6.75 7.95
CA PRO A 118 10.83 7.15 7.92
C PRO A 118 11.34 7.55 6.51
N THR A 119 10.97 6.77 5.49
CA THR A 119 11.42 7.00 4.11
C THR A 119 10.47 7.86 3.28
N LEU A 120 9.15 7.71 3.45
CA LEU A 120 8.16 8.50 2.69
C LEU A 120 8.02 9.93 3.24
N GLY A 121 8.42 10.18 4.49
CA GLY A 121 8.40 11.51 5.10
C GLY A 121 7.00 12.07 5.35
N VAL A 122 5.97 11.23 5.32
CA VAL A 122 4.57 11.60 5.50
C VAL A 122 3.96 10.85 6.70
N PRO A 123 2.91 11.37 7.34
CA PRO A 123 2.17 10.64 8.38
C PRO A 123 1.80 9.21 7.95
N TYR A 124 1.86 8.26 8.87
CA TYR A 124 1.36 6.90 8.65
C TYR A 124 0.85 6.31 9.96
N LEU A 125 0.12 5.20 9.85
CA LEU A 125 -0.37 4.48 11.02
C LEU A 125 0.41 3.17 11.17
N PRO A 126 1.24 3.04 12.22
CA PRO A 126 1.97 1.80 12.46
C PRO A 126 1.04 0.58 12.58
N ALA A 127 1.47 -0.56 12.04
CA ALA A 127 0.77 -1.84 12.09
C ALA A 127 0.45 -2.27 13.53
N SER A 128 1.34 -1.96 14.48
CA SER A 128 1.12 -2.22 15.90
C SER A 128 -0.06 -1.45 16.47
N GLY A 129 -0.25 -0.19 16.05
CA GLY A 129 -1.42 0.60 16.42
C GLY A 129 -2.69 0.07 15.76
N VAL A 130 -2.62 -0.36 14.50
CA VAL A 130 -3.76 -0.97 13.80
C VAL A 130 -4.20 -2.25 14.49
N LYS A 131 -3.24 -3.13 14.83
CA LYS A 131 -3.46 -4.33 15.64
C LYS A 131 -4.04 -3.98 17.01
N GLY A 132 -3.52 -2.94 17.66
CA GLY A 132 -3.96 -2.49 18.98
C GLY A 132 -5.41 -2.00 18.99
N VAL A 133 -5.82 -1.19 18.01
CA VAL A 133 -7.20 -0.73 17.87
C VAL A 133 -8.15 -1.91 17.68
N LEU A 134 -7.81 -2.85 16.79
CA LEU A 134 -8.64 -4.04 16.58
C LEU A 134 -8.71 -4.92 17.83
N ARG A 135 -7.59 -5.10 18.54
CA ARG A 135 -7.57 -5.86 19.80
C ARG A 135 -8.46 -5.22 20.85
N ALA A 136 -8.30 -3.92 21.08
CA ALA A 136 -9.12 -3.19 22.04
C ALA A 136 -10.61 -3.27 21.67
N TRP A 137 -10.95 -3.19 20.38
CA TRP A 137 -12.32 -3.41 19.88
C TRP A 137 -12.89 -4.76 20.31
N VAL A 138 -12.16 -5.84 20.06
CA VAL A 138 -12.60 -7.20 20.44
C VAL A 138 -12.70 -7.34 21.96
N GLU A 139 -11.77 -6.74 22.70
CA GLU A 139 -11.70 -6.88 24.16
C GLU A 139 -12.78 -6.09 24.90
N VAL A 140 -13.04 -4.84 24.49
CA VAL A 140 -13.86 -3.90 25.26
C VAL A 140 -15.25 -3.69 24.66
N TRP A 141 -15.38 -3.69 23.33
CA TRP A 141 -16.59 -3.24 22.64
C TRP A 141 -17.32 -4.34 21.87
N SER A 142 -16.78 -5.55 21.80
CA SER A 142 -17.47 -6.66 21.14
C SER A 142 -18.49 -7.31 22.08
N ASP A 143 -19.72 -7.53 21.59
CA ASP A 143 -20.80 -8.23 22.29
C ASP A 143 -20.60 -9.76 22.32
N LEU A 144 -19.35 -10.23 22.19
CA LEU A 144 -19.04 -11.66 22.18
C LEU A 144 -19.14 -12.24 23.59
N PRO A 145 -19.63 -13.49 23.74
CA PRO A 145 -19.45 -14.26 24.97
C PRO A 145 -17.96 -14.38 25.33
N GLU A 146 -17.65 -14.46 26.62
CA GLU A 146 -16.27 -14.50 27.13
C GLU A 146 -15.42 -15.56 26.43
N ASP A 147 -15.90 -16.81 26.35
CA ASP A 147 -15.18 -17.91 25.71
C ASP A 147 -14.91 -17.69 24.21
N GLU A 148 -15.79 -16.96 23.51
CA GLU A 148 -15.60 -16.62 22.10
C GLU A 148 -14.63 -15.45 21.94
N ARG A 149 -14.74 -14.42 22.80
CA ARG A 149 -13.79 -13.31 22.87
C ARG A 149 -12.37 -13.81 23.13
N GLN A 150 -12.17 -14.67 24.11
CA GLN A 150 -10.86 -15.25 24.44
C GLN A 150 -10.29 -16.06 23.27
N ARG A 151 -11.10 -16.95 22.67
CA ARG A 151 -10.69 -17.72 21.48
C ARG A 151 -10.30 -16.80 20.31
N ARG A 152 -11.07 -15.74 20.07
CA ARG A 152 -10.77 -14.76 19.02
C ARG A 152 -9.50 -13.97 19.31
N ILE A 153 -9.28 -13.53 20.55
CA ILE A 153 -8.05 -12.84 20.96
C ILE A 153 -6.82 -13.73 20.72
N ALA A 154 -6.88 -14.97 21.23
CA ALA A 154 -5.79 -15.92 21.12
C ALA A 154 -5.50 -16.27 19.65
N HIS A 155 -6.55 -16.48 18.84
CA HIS A 155 -6.41 -16.81 17.42
C HIS A 155 -5.90 -15.63 16.59
N TRP A 156 -6.50 -14.44 16.69
CA TRP A 156 -6.15 -13.30 15.83
C TRP A 156 -4.82 -12.65 16.21
N PHE A 157 -4.56 -12.49 17.52
CA PHE A 157 -3.42 -11.69 18.00
C PHE A 157 -2.26 -12.52 18.55
N GLY A 158 -2.53 -13.79 18.89
CA GLY A 158 -1.62 -14.69 19.58
C GLY A 158 -1.82 -14.67 21.09
N ALA A 159 -1.18 -15.61 21.77
CA ALA A 159 -1.16 -15.73 23.22
C ALA A 159 0.28 -15.95 23.69
N ALA A 160 0.63 -15.33 24.80
CA ALA A 160 1.86 -15.53 25.55
C ALA A 160 1.55 -15.49 27.05
N LYS A 161 2.45 -15.98 27.91
CA LYS A 161 2.25 -15.87 29.36
C LYS A 161 1.97 -14.43 29.80
N GLY A 162 0.90 -14.23 30.57
CA GLY A 162 0.48 -12.92 31.05
C GLY A 162 -0.24 -12.06 30.00
N THR A 163 -0.73 -12.66 28.91
CA THR A 163 -1.59 -11.93 27.97
C THR A 163 -2.91 -11.57 28.64
N GLU A 164 -3.16 -10.27 28.81
CA GLU A 164 -4.42 -9.76 29.34
C GLU A 164 -5.60 -10.23 28.49
N GLY A 165 -6.70 -10.60 29.16
CA GLY A 165 -7.92 -11.12 28.54
C GLY A 165 -7.85 -12.59 28.13
N LEU A 166 -6.84 -13.35 28.58
CA LEU A 166 -6.75 -14.81 28.37
C LEU A 166 -6.45 -15.56 29.69
N PRO A 167 -6.89 -16.83 29.83
CA PRO A 167 -6.54 -17.68 30.97
C PRO A 167 -5.03 -17.90 31.12
N GLU A 168 -4.54 -18.13 32.35
CA GLU A 168 -3.11 -18.37 32.62
C GLU A 168 -2.57 -19.65 31.96
N ASP A 169 -3.44 -20.65 31.75
CA ASP A 169 -3.12 -21.94 31.13
C ASP A 169 -3.24 -21.92 29.60
N GLN A 170 -3.56 -20.77 28.99
CA GLN A 170 -3.64 -20.63 27.54
C GLN A 170 -2.27 -20.95 26.89
N PRO A 171 -2.22 -21.92 25.96
CA PRO A 171 -0.98 -22.25 25.25
C PRO A 171 -0.41 -21.05 24.50
N GLU A 172 0.91 -20.86 24.61
CA GLU A 172 1.60 -19.83 23.85
C GLU A 172 1.51 -20.12 22.35
N GLN A 173 1.08 -19.13 21.58
CA GLN A 173 0.93 -19.23 20.14
C GLN A 173 1.09 -17.88 19.46
N ALA A 174 1.59 -17.89 18.23
CA ALA A 174 1.55 -16.70 17.39
C ALA A 174 0.13 -16.47 16.85
N GLY A 175 -0.23 -15.20 16.66
CA GLY A 175 -1.51 -14.85 16.04
C GLY A 175 -1.57 -15.26 14.56
N ALA A 176 -2.76 -15.65 14.12
CA ALA A 176 -3.07 -16.08 12.76
C ALA A 176 -3.08 -14.93 11.74
N LEU A 177 -2.93 -13.67 12.17
CA LEU A 177 -3.01 -12.49 11.31
C LEU A 177 -1.68 -11.73 11.22
N ILE A 178 -1.43 -11.17 10.04
CA ILE A 178 -0.35 -10.24 9.72
C ILE A 178 -0.99 -8.88 9.45
N PHE A 179 -0.62 -7.88 10.26
CA PHE A 179 -1.08 -6.50 10.11
C PHE A 179 -0.02 -5.70 9.37
N PHE A 180 -0.44 -4.93 8.37
CA PHE A 180 0.41 -3.99 7.67
C PHE A 180 0.26 -2.58 8.23
N ASP A 181 1.28 -1.76 8.03
CA ASP A 181 1.20 -0.32 8.27
C ASP A 181 0.09 0.28 7.40
N ALA A 182 -0.73 1.17 7.96
CA ALA A 182 -1.69 1.90 7.14
C ALA A 182 -0.97 3.05 6.42
N LEU A 183 -0.79 2.88 5.10
CA LEU A 183 -0.03 3.82 4.28
C LEU A 183 -0.96 4.89 3.68
N PRO A 184 -0.56 6.16 3.66
CA PRO A 184 -1.35 7.20 3.01
C PRO A 184 -1.35 7.03 1.49
N LEU A 185 -2.51 7.26 0.87
CA LEU A 185 -2.71 7.15 -0.57
C LEU A 185 -2.48 8.45 -1.33
N ASP A 186 -2.50 9.57 -0.63
CA ASP A 186 -2.32 10.89 -1.19
C ASP A 186 -1.48 11.74 -0.25
N TRP A 187 -0.99 12.87 -0.77
CA TRP A 187 -0.37 13.87 0.07
C TRP A 187 -1.38 14.43 1.07
N MET A 188 -1.04 14.40 2.34
CA MET A 188 -1.96 14.81 3.41
C MET A 188 -1.71 16.24 3.83
N ARG A 189 -2.80 16.94 4.14
CA ARG A 189 -2.74 18.27 4.75
C ARG A 189 -2.48 18.11 6.23
N LEU A 190 -1.47 18.82 6.73
CA LEU A 190 -1.20 18.93 8.15
C LEU A 190 -1.80 20.22 8.67
N ARG A 191 -2.18 20.28 9.95
CA ARG A 191 -2.58 21.52 10.60
C ARG A 191 -2.04 21.60 12.03
N CYS A 192 -1.92 22.83 12.50
CA CYS A 192 -1.76 23.13 13.93
C CYS A 192 -3.14 23.12 14.58
N ASP A 193 -3.28 22.35 15.65
CA ASP A 193 -4.45 22.34 16.51
C ASP A 193 -4.04 22.72 17.94
N ILE A 194 -4.99 23.13 18.79
CA ILE A 194 -4.68 23.68 20.11
C ILE A 194 -5.54 23.02 21.17
N LEU A 195 -4.91 22.47 22.19
CA LEU A 195 -5.56 22.08 23.44
C LEU A 195 -5.41 23.22 24.42
N THR A 196 -6.44 23.53 25.20
CA THR A 196 -6.37 24.59 26.21
C THR A 196 -6.91 24.09 27.53
N PRO A 197 -6.11 23.34 28.32
CA PRO A 197 -6.51 22.95 29.67
C PRO A 197 -6.70 24.21 30.52
N HIS A 198 -7.86 24.30 31.17
CA HIS A 198 -8.12 25.34 32.17
C HIS A 198 -7.73 24.87 33.57
N MET A 199 -8.11 23.65 33.97
CA MET A 199 -7.92 23.18 35.35
C MET A 199 -6.72 22.25 35.53
N GLY A 200 -5.55 22.61 34.98
CA GLY A 200 -4.36 21.75 35.00
C GLY A 200 -3.95 21.29 36.40
N LYS A 201 -3.87 22.22 37.37
CA LYS A 201 -3.49 21.93 38.76
C LYS A 201 -4.44 20.94 39.44
N TRP A 202 -5.74 21.06 39.19
CA TRP A 202 -6.74 20.12 39.70
C TRP A 202 -6.53 18.71 39.17
N TYR A 203 -6.28 18.56 37.86
CA TYR A 203 -6.05 17.24 37.27
C TYR A 203 -4.76 16.59 37.76
N GLU A 204 -3.75 17.39 38.10
CA GLU A 204 -2.45 16.89 38.58
C GLU A 204 -2.46 16.60 40.09
N GLN A 205 -3.08 17.46 40.89
CA GLN A 205 -2.92 17.49 42.36
C GLN A 205 -4.26 17.41 43.12
N GLY A 206 -5.38 17.20 42.44
CA GLY A 206 -6.72 17.22 43.04
C GLY A 206 -6.96 16.15 44.11
N GLY A 207 -6.21 15.04 44.06
CA GLY A 207 -6.24 14.00 45.09
C GLY A 207 -5.48 14.37 46.38
N GLU A 208 -4.68 15.43 46.36
CA GLU A 208 -3.82 15.88 47.46
C GLU A 208 -4.31 17.20 48.07
N ILE A 209 -5.59 17.54 47.86
CA ILE A 209 -6.17 18.77 48.40
C ILE A 209 -6.30 18.66 49.92
N GLY A 210 -5.68 19.61 50.61
CA GLY A 210 -5.85 19.91 52.01
C GLY A 210 -6.22 21.38 52.23
N SER A 211 -6.41 21.75 53.49
CA SER A 211 -6.78 23.12 53.87
C SER A 211 -5.74 24.18 53.49
N SER A 212 -4.49 23.80 53.24
CA SER A 212 -3.38 24.70 52.89
C SER A 212 -3.25 25.02 51.40
N ASN A 213 -3.70 24.14 50.50
CA ASN A 213 -3.60 24.30 49.04
C ASN A 213 -4.96 24.36 48.33
N PHE A 214 -6.07 24.31 49.08
CA PHE A 214 -7.43 24.33 48.54
C PHE A 214 -7.65 25.45 47.52
N ALA A 215 -7.28 26.69 47.84
CA ALA A 215 -7.49 27.83 46.95
C ALA A 215 -6.71 27.75 45.62
N GLU A 216 -5.61 26.98 45.57
CA GLU A 216 -4.73 26.88 44.40
C GLU A 216 -4.99 25.65 43.53
N VAL A 217 -5.59 24.60 44.09
CA VAL A 217 -5.77 23.29 43.42
C VAL A 217 -7.25 22.96 43.21
N ALA A 218 -8.15 23.52 44.02
CA ALA A 218 -9.58 23.27 43.88
C ALA A 218 -10.08 23.69 42.49
N PRO A 219 -11.02 22.95 41.89
CA PRO A 219 -11.59 23.31 40.60
C PRO A 219 -12.36 24.62 40.74
N GLY A 220 -12.08 25.59 39.87
CA GLY A 220 -12.64 26.92 39.94
C GLY A 220 -12.50 27.69 38.63
N ASP A 221 -13.36 28.68 38.40
CA ASP A 221 -13.44 29.37 37.10
C ASP A 221 -12.33 30.41 36.87
N TRP A 222 -11.41 30.59 37.82
CA TRP A 222 -10.34 31.61 37.78
C TRP A 222 -9.03 31.12 37.17
N TYR A 223 -8.93 29.86 36.74
CA TYR A 223 -7.70 29.39 36.09
C TYR A 223 -7.55 29.95 34.67
N SER A 224 -6.38 30.52 34.41
CA SER A 224 -6.00 30.95 33.08
C SER A 224 -5.86 29.76 32.13
N PRO A 225 -6.40 29.85 30.90
CA PRO A 225 -6.16 28.85 29.87
C PRO A 225 -4.67 28.71 29.55
N VAL A 226 -4.18 27.48 29.40
CA VAL A 226 -2.79 27.22 28.95
C VAL A 226 -2.81 26.59 27.56
N PRO A 227 -2.63 27.37 26.46
CA PRO A 227 -2.63 26.81 25.11
C PRO A 227 -1.42 25.88 24.89
N SER A 228 -1.69 24.65 24.46
CA SER A 228 -0.71 23.65 24.03
C SER A 228 -0.98 23.31 22.55
N PRO A 229 -0.20 23.87 21.62
CA PRO A 229 -0.34 23.58 20.20
C PRO A 229 0.25 22.20 19.86
N PHE A 230 -0.38 21.49 18.94
CA PHE A 230 0.11 20.19 18.45
C PHE A 230 -0.22 19.99 16.97
N LEU A 231 0.56 19.13 16.32
CA LEU A 231 0.41 18.82 14.90
C LEU A 231 -0.64 17.72 14.70
N VAL A 232 -1.50 17.88 13.69
CA VAL A 232 -2.49 16.87 13.29
C VAL A 232 -2.51 16.66 11.78
N VAL A 233 -2.93 15.48 11.34
CA VAL A 233 -3.43 15.31 9.96
C VAL A 233 -4.85 15.88 9.89
N ASP A 234 -5.13 16.67 8.86
CA ASP A 234 -6.48 17.14 8.57
C ASP A 234 -7.44 15.97 8.25
N ARG A 235 -8.73 16.21 8.42
CA ARG A 235 -9.78 15.34 7.89
C ARG A 235 -9.65 15.22 6.37
N GLY A 236 -10.06 14.06 5.88
CA GLY A 236 -10.14 13.75 4.47
C GLY A 236 -8.91 13.06 3.89
N ALA A 237 -7.93 12.70 4.71
CA ALA A 237 -6.78 11.90 4.33
C ALA A 237 -7.17 10.42 4.19
N SER A 238 -6.78 9.78 3.08
CA SER A 238 -7.09 8.38 2.81
C SER A 238 -5.88 7.48 3.03
N PHE A 239 -6.10 6.36 3.71
CA PHE A 239 -5.10 5.35 4.07
C PHE A 239 -5.49 3.97 3.56
N LEU A 240 -4.50 3.20 3.12
CA LEU A 240 -4.62 1.79 2.75
C LEU A 240 -4.35 0.92 3.99
N PHE A 241 -5.37 0.19 4.42
CA PHE A 241 -5.26 -0.83 5.46
C PHE A 241 -5.19 -2.21 4.83
N GLY A 242 -4.32 -3.07 5.37
CA GLY A 242 -4.13 -4.44 4.91
C GLY A 242 -4.01 -5.41 6.07
N ILE A 243 -4.74 -6.53 6.00
CA ILE A 243 -4.63 -7.65 6.92
C ILE A 243 -4.47 -8.91 6.07
N ALA A 244 -3.42 -9.69 6.32
CA ALA A 244 -3.19 -10.96 5.65
C ALA A 244 -3.21 -12.14 6.63
N PRO A 245 -3.58 -13.35 6.19
CA PRO A 245 -3.43 -14.55 6.98
C PRO A 245 -1.95 -14.88 7.16
N ARG A 246 -1.60 -15.44 8.33
CA ARG A 246 -0.32 -16.11 8.56
C ARG A 246 -0.47 -17.59 8.22
N CYS A 247 -0.18 -17.95 6.98
CA CYS A 247 -0.19 -19.34 6.57
C CYS A 247 0.98 -20.11 7.20
N THR A 248 0.70 -21.27 7.80
CA THR A 248 1.69 -22.17 8.41
C THR A 248 1.99 -23.39 7.53
N GLY A 249 1.20 -23.58 6.47
CA GLY A 249 1.26 -24.76 5.60
C GLY A 249 0.32 -25.89 6.04
N ASP A 250 -0.36 -25.73 7.19
CA ASP A 250 -1.47 -26.59 7.56
C ASP A 250 -2.74 -26.14 6.83
N ALA A 251 -3.31 -27.02 6.02
CA ALA A 251 -4.43 -26.66 5.13
C ALA A 251 -5.67 -26.16 5.89
N GLN A 252 -5.97 -26.73 7.07
CA GLN A 252 -7.15 -26.35 7.84
C GLN A 252 -6.92 -25.01 8.56
N GLN A 253 -5.76 -24.83 9.19
CA GLN A 253 -5.40 -23.57 9.85
C GLN A 253 -5.27 -22.42 8.85
N ASP A 254 -4.73 -22.69 7.65
CA ASP A 254 -4.59 -21.68 6.61
C ASP A 254 -5.95 -21.23 6.03
N VAL A 255 -6.97 -22.10 6.02
CA VAL A 255 -8.34 -21.71 5.65
C VAL A 255 -8.94 -20.82 6.72
N LEU A 256 -8.84 -21.23 7.99
CA LEU A 256 -9.34 -20.44 9.13
C LEU A 256 -8.67 -19.07 9.21
N ALA A 257 -7.35 -18.99 8.99
CA ALA A 257 -6.62 -17.73 8.98
C ALA A 257 -7.09 -16.78 7.86
N ARG A 258 -7.46 -17.31 6.68
CA ARG A 258 -8.00 -16.51 5.57
C ARG A 258 -9.38 -15.95 5.89
N GLU A 259 -10.24 -16.77 6.47
CA GLU A 259 -11.57 -16.34 6.94
C GLU A 259 -11.43 -15.27 8.03
N ALA A 260 -10.55 -15.51 9.01
CA ALA A 260 -10.22 -14.58 10.07
C ALA A 260 -9.70 -13.24 9.55
N ALA A 261 -8.89 -13.21 8.48
CA ALA A 261 -8.40 -11.96 7.89
C ALA A 261 -9.54 -11.09 7.32
N GLY A 262 -10.56 -11.73 6.72
CA GLY A 262 -11.76 -11.04 6.25
C GLY A 262 -12.60 -10.49 7.40
N GLU A 263 -12.90 -11.31 8.40
CA GLU A 263 -13.65 -10.89 9.60
C GLU A 263 -12.94 -9.78 10.37
N ALA A 264 -11.62 -9.89 10.54
CA ALA A 264 -10.79 -8.91 11.20
C ALA A 264 -10.79 -7.56 10.46
N MET A 265 -10.81 -7.58 9.12
CA MET A 265 -10.89 -6.35 8.34
C MET A 265 -12.23 -5.65 8.54
N GLU A 266 -13.35 -6.37 8.46
CA GLU A 266 -14.68 -5.76 8.66
C GLU A 266 -14.86 -5.29 10.11
N THR A 267 -14.31 -6.02 11.09
CA THR A 267 -14.27 -5.59 12.50
C THR A 267 -13.41 -4.34 12.69
N LEU A 268 -12.27 -4.23 11.99
CA LEU A 268 -11.41 -3.05 12.02
C LEU A 268 -12.12 -1.82 11.43
N LEU A 269 -12.94 -1.98 10.39
CA LEU A 269 -13.75 -0.87 9.85
C LEU A 269 -14.67 -0.30 10.94
N LEU A 270 -15.39 -1.16 11.67
CA LEU A 270 -16.24 -0.75 12.79
C LEU A 270 -15.42 -0.08 13.90
N ALA A 271 -14.28 -0.66 14.27
CA ALA A 271 -13.42 -0.10 15.29
C ALA A 271 -12.93 1.31 14.95
N LEU A 272 -12.54 1.55 13.70
CA LEU A 272 -12.06 2.85 13.25
C LEU A 272 -13.18 3.88 13.07
N GLU A 273 -14.42 3.43 12.81
CA GLU A 273 -15.59 4.30 12.72
C GLU A 273 -16.07 4.76 14.11
N TRP A 274 -16.04 3.88 15.10
CA TRP A 274 -16.60 4.16 16.43
C TRP A 274 -15.57 4.58 17.47
N ALA A 275 -14.44 3.88 17.54
CA ALA A 275 -13.38 4.18 18.51
C ALA A 275 -12.30 5.12 17.93
N GLY A 276 -12.06 5.06 16.62
CA GLY A 276 -11.03 5.85 15.95
C GLY A 276 -9.60 5.37 16.21
N TYR A 277 -8.63 6.04 15.59
CA TYR A 277 -7.21 5.72 15.69
C TYR A 277 -6.39 6.87 16.30
N GLY A 278 -5.44 6.55 17.17
CA GLY A 278 -4.46 7.50 17.68
C GLY A 278 -4.90 8.12 19.01
N ALA A 279 -4.49 9.36 19.26
CA ALA A 279 -4.76 10.04 20.52
C ALA A 279 -6.01 10.94 20.43
N LYS A 280 -6.56 11.26 21.60
CA LYS A 280 -7.76 12.11 21.76
C LYS A 280 -9.01 11.55 21.07
N THR A 281 -9.11 10.23 20.95
CA THR A 281 -10.27 9.53 20.37
C THR A 281 -11.58 9.81 21.12
N ALA A 282 -11.53 9.96 22.45
CA ALA A 282 -12.69 10.36 23.26
C ALA A 282 -13.23 11.76 22.90
N ALA A 283 -12.40 12.64 22.34
CA ALA A 283 -12.80 13.95 21.82
C ALA A 283 -13.17 13.92 20.32
N GLY A 284 -13.24 12.72 19.72
CA GLY A 284 -13.63 12.50 18.33
C GLY A 284 -12.47 12.48 17.31
N TYR A 285 -11.21 12.53 17.75
CA TYR A 285 -10.07 12.47 16.81
C TYR A 285 -9.90 11.06 16.22
N GLY A 286 -9.37 10.99 15.01
CA GLY A 286 -8.92 9.75 14.40
C GLY A 286 -10.03 8.83 13.88
N VAL A 287 -11.29 9.24 13.95
CA VAL A 287 -12.42 8.52 13.34
C VAL A 287 -12.25 8.45 11.82
N MET A 288 -12.50 7.26 11.26
CA MET A 288 -12.36 7.01 9.82
C MET A 288 -13.58 6.28 9.26
N GLN A 289 -13.83 6.48 7.97
CA GLN A 289 -14.91 5.83 7.22
C GLN A 289 -14.38 5.25 5.92
N ARG A 290 -15.07 4.24 5.36
CA ARG A 290 -14.66 3.62 4.10
C ARG A 290 -14.67 4.63 2.95
N ASP A 291 -13.58 4.65 2.19
CA ASP A 291 -13.43 5.49 0.99
C ASP A 291 -13.57 4.63 -0.26
N GLY A 292 -14.80 4.25 -0.58
CA GLY A 292 -15.11 3.34 -1.70
C GLY A 292 -14.64 3.89 -3.05
N ALA A 293 -14.69 5.21 -3.25
CA ALA A 293 -14.25 5.85 -4.48
C ALA A 293 -12.72 5.76 -4.66
N ARG A 294 -11.94 6.00 -3.59
CA ARG A 294 -10.48 5.87 -3.65
C ARG A 294 -10.05 4.40 -3.74
N GLU A 295 -10.75 3.51 -3.05
CA GLU A 295 -10.54 2.06 -3.11
C GLU A 295 -10.71 1.54 -4.53
N GLN A 296 -11.80 1.91 -5.21
CA GLN A 296 -12.06 1.50 -6.60
C GLN A 296 -10.95 1.97 -7.54
N LYS A 297 -10.54 3.25 -7.44
CA LYS A 297 -9.44 3.80 -8.27
C LYS A 297 -8.12 3.04 -8.06
N LEU A 298 -7.80 2.69 -6.81
CA LEU A 298 -6.60 1.91 -6.51
C LEU A 298 -6.69 0.49 -7.08
N ASN A 299 -7.85 -0.16 -6.97
CA ASN A 299 -8.10 -1.49 -7.53
C ASN A 299 -7.94 -1.50 -9.05
N GLU A 300 -8.52 -0.53 -9.75
CA GLU A 300 -8.41 -0.36 -11.20
C GLU A 300 -6.95 -0.15 -11.61
N ALA A 301 -6.23 0.73 -10.92
CA ALA A 301 -4.82 0.99 -11.19
C ALA A 301 -3.93 -0.25 -10.97
N CYS A 302 -4.16 -1.03 -9.91
CA CYS A 302 -3.45 -2.30 -9.69
C CYS A 302 -3.80 -3.35 -10.75
N ALA A 303 -5.06 -3.43 -11.16
CA ALA A 303 -5.50 -4.38 -12.20
C ALA A 303 -4.91 -4.03 -13.58
N GLU A 304 -4.76 -2.75 -13.88
CA GLU A 304 -4.08 -2.27 -15.08
C GLU A 304 -2.59 -2.61 -15.06
N ASP A 305 -1.87 -2.32 -13.97
CA ASP A 305 -0.45 -2.66 -13.83
C ASP A 305 -0.20 -4.17 -14.00
N ARG A 306 -1.08 -5.01 -13.45
CA ARG A 306 -1.01 -6.48 -13.59
C ARG A 306 -1.21 -6.94 -15.03
N ARG A 307 -2.16 -6.33 -15.77
CA ARG A 307 -2.38 -6.63 -17.19
C ARG A 307 -1.15 -6.28 -18.02
N GLN A 308 -0.59 -5.08 -17.81
CA GLN A 308 0.61 -4.63 -18.51
C GLN A 308 1.84 -5.50 -18.20
N LEU A 309 1.98 -5.97 -16.95
CA LEU A 309 3.05 -6.89 -16.57
C LEU A 309 2.89 -8.24 -17.27
N ALA A 310 1.68 -8.82 -17.26
CA ALA A 310 1.41 -10.10 -17.93
C ALA A 310 1.64 -10.03 -19.45
N GLU A 311 1.26 -8.92 -20.09
CA GLU A 311 1.52 -8.68 -21.51
C GLU A 311 3.03 -8.60 -21.81
N LYS A 312 3.80 -7.90 -20.97
CA LYS A 312 5.26 -7.82 -21.09
C LYS A 312 5.93 -9.18 -20.89
N GLU A 313 5.50 -9.94 -19.89
CA GLU A 313 6.02 -11.29 -19.64
C GLU A 313 5.71 -12.22 -20.81
N GLN A 314 4.50 -12.15 -21.36
CA GLN A 314 4.12 -12.93 -22.54
C GLN A 314 4.95 -12.53 -23.77
N GLN A 315 5.20 -11.23 -23.97
CA GLN A 315 6.05 -10.75 -25.06
C GLN A 315 7.49 -11.23 -24.88
N GLN A 316 8.05 -11.13 -23.68
CA GLN A 316 9.40 -11.58 -23.37
C GLN A 316 9.55 -13.10 -23.58
N GLN A 317 8.56 -13.90 -23.16
CA GLN A 317 8.54 -15.35 -23.41
C GLN A 317 8.49 -15.67 -24.90
N ARG A 318 7.73 -14.90 -25.69
CA ARG A 318 7.69 -15.07 -27.16
C ARG A 318 9.03 -14.72 -27.79
N GLU A 319 9.68 -13.64 -27.37
CA GLU A 319 11.01 -13.27 -27.87
C GLU A 319 12.06 -14.34 -27.52
N ILE A 320 12.05 -14.88 -26.30
CA ILE A 320 12.92 -16.00 -25.92
C ILE A 320 12.60 -17.25 -26.76
N ALA A 321 11.32 -17.55 -27.00
CA ALA A 321 10.97 -18.67 -27.87
C ALA A 321 11.50 -18.47 -29.30
N LYS A 322 11.47 -17.24 -29.83
CA LYS A 322 12.03 -16.89 -31.14
C LYS A 322 13.56 -17.05 -31.19
N THR A 323 14.30 -16.78 -30.12
CA THR A 323 15.77 -16.98 -30.14
C THR A 323 16.17 -18.46 -30.21
N HIS A 324 15.35 -19.35 -29.64
CA HIS A 324 15.53 -20.81 -29.72
C HIS A 324 14.99 -21.44 -31.02
N MET A 325 14.31 -20.67 -31.87
CA MET A 325 13.78 -21.13 -33.17
C MET A 325 14.83 -21.09 -34.29
N SER A 326 14.70 -22.01 -35.25
CA SER A 326 15.45 -21.96 -36.50
C SER A 326 15.12 -20.68 -37.29
N PRO A 327 16.00 -20.21 -38.19
CA PRO A 327 15.71 -19.03 -39.02
C PRO A 327 14.40 -19.14 -39.81
N ALA A 328 14.09 -20.34 -40.31
CA ALA A 328 12.84 -20.63 -41.01
C ALA A 328 11.61 -20.52 -40.10
N ASP A 329 11.70 -21.03 -38.87
CA ASP A 329 10.62 -20.96 -37.90
C ASP A 329 10.37 -19.52 -37.42
N ARG A 330 11.43 -18.72 -37.27
CA ARG A 330 11.30 -17.29 -36.96
C ARG A 330 10.58 -16.53 -38.07
N ALA A 331 10.97 -16.74 -39.33
CA ALA A 331 10.33 -16.10 -40.47
C ALA A 331 8.84 -16.45 -40.59
N MET A 332 8.46 -17.71 -40.27
CA MET A 332 7.07 -18.12 -40.20
C MET A 332 6.33 -17.47 -39.02
N ALA A 333 6.94 -17.43 -37.83
CA ALA A 333 6.38 -16.82 -36.63
C ALA A 333 6.10 -15.32 -36.80
N ASP A 334 7.04 -14.57 -37.37
CA ASP A 334 6.87 -13.14 -37.66
C ASP A 334 5.73 -12.89 -38.66
N LEU A 335 5.57 -13.79 -39.62
CA LEU A 335 4.50 -13.73 -40.60
C LEU A 335 3.12 -13.96 -39.95
N PHE A 336 3.05 -14.85 -38.95
CA PHE A 336 1.84 -15.04 -38.14
C PHE A 336 1.57 -13.88 -37.18
N ASP A 337 2.59 -13.22 -36.66
CA ASP A 337 2.43 -12.05 -35.78
C ASP A 337 1.90 -10.82 -36.54
N GLN A 338 2.28 -10.66 -37.82
CA GLN A 338 1.84 -9.56 -38.69
C GLN A 338 0.41 -9.71 -39.22
N ARG A 339 -0.30 -10.80 -38.91
CA ARG A 339 -1.66 -11.01 -39.43
C ARG A 339 -2.66 -10.02 -38.81
N ALA A 340 -3.47 -9.40 -39.64
CA ALA A 340 -4.50 -8.45 -39.21
C ALA A 340 -5.61 -9.12 -38.38
N ASP A 341 -5.95 -10.38 -38.71
CA ASP A 341 -6.90 -11.19 -37.95
C ASP A 341 -6.17 -12.33 -37.23
N LYS A 342 -6.08 -12.24 -35.90
CA LYS A 342 -5.44 -13.25 -35.06
C LYS A 342 -6.18 -14.60 -35.04
N ASN A 343 -7.43 -14.65 -35.51
CA ASN A 343 -8.22 -15.88 -35.64
C ASN A 343 -8.05 -16.54 -37.01
N GLN A 344 -7.31 -15.92 -37.94
CA GLN A 344 -7.08 -16.48 -39.26
C GLN A 344 -6.24 -17.76 -39.18
N ASP A 345 -6.74 -18.84 -39.77
CA ASP A 345 -6.11 -20.15 -39.83
C ASP A 345 -4.67 -20.09 -40.38
N GLU A 346 -3.69 -20.64 -39.63
CA GLU A 346 -2.25 -20.60 -39.94
C GLU A 346 -1.95 -21.18 -41.33
N ARG A 347 -2.67 -22.22 -41.74
CA ARG A 347 -2.55 -22.82 -43.07
C ARG A 347 -2.85 -21.78 -44.16
N THR A 348 -3.92 -21.00 -43.98
CA THR A 348 -4.34 -20.00 -44.97
C THR A 348 -3.31 -18.88 -45.10
N VAL A 349 -2.72 -18.47 -43.97
CA VAL A 349 -1.65 -17.47 -43.92
C VAL A 349 -0.39 -17.98 -44.63
N LEU A 350 0.12 -19.16 -44.27
CA LEU A 350 1.30 -19.77 -44.92
C LEU A 350 1.09 -19.98 -46.42
N PHE A 351 -0.10 -20.47 -46.81
CA PHE A 351 -0.44 -20.72 -48.20
C PHE A 351 -0.44 -19.42 -49.02
N SER A 352 -0.96 -18.32 -48.45
CA SER A 352 -0.92 -17.00 -49.09
C SER A 352 0.50 -16.44 -49.18
N ALA A 353 1.31 -16.62 -48.13
CA ALA A 353 2.69 -16.15 -48.06
C ALA A 353 3.60 -16.86 -49.07
N LEU A 354 3.44 -18.17 -49.22
CA LEU A 354 4.16 -18.97 -50.22
C LEU A 354 3.76 -18.60 -51.64
N LYS A 355 2.47 -18.34 -51.91
CA LYS A 355 2.02 -17.81 -53.22
C LYS A 355 2.59 -16.42 -53.52
N ALA A 356 2.69 -15.56 -52.51
CA ALA A 356 3.24 -14.22 -52.64
C ALA A 356 4.78 -14.17 -52.67
N GLY A 357 5.47 -15.31 -52.52
CA GLY A 357 6.94 -15.38 -52.52
C GLY A 357 7.62 -14.79 -51.28
N LYS A 358 6.87 -14.50 -50.21
CA LYS A 358 7.41 -13.86 -48.99
C LYS A 358 8.34 -14.77 -48.17
N LEU A 359 8.31 -16.08 -48.40
CA LEU A 359 9.11 -17.10 -47.70
C LEU A 359 10.07 -17.83 -48.65
N ASN A 360 10.52 -17.20 -49.74
CA ASN A 360 11.36 -17.87 -50.75
C ASN A 360 12.69 -18.41 -50.18
N GLU A 361 13.33 -17.70 -49.25
CA GLU A 361 14.58 -18.14 -48.61
C GLU A 361 14.40 -19.39 -47.73
N HIS A 362 13.18 -19.66 -47.27
CA HIS A 362 12.81 -20.79 -46.42
C HIS A 362 11.65 -21.59 -47.00
N ARG A 363 11.55 -21.63 -48.34
CA ARG A 363 10.39 -22.15 -49.08
C ARG A 363 10.08 -23.59 -48.72
N ILE A 364 11.11 -24.43 -48.63
CA ILE A 364 10.99 -25.87 -48.37
C ILE A 364 10.46 -26.09 -46.96
N GLN A 365 11.07 -25.46 -45.95
CA GLN A 365 10.66 -25.58 -44.54
C GLN A 365 9.24 -25.06 -44.32
N ALA A 366 8.87 -23.95 -44.97
CA ALA A 366 7.50 -23.43 -44.91
C ALA A 366 6.49 -24.35 -45.61
N ALA A 367 6.86 -24.98 -46.73
CA ALA A 367 6.03 -25.95 -47.42
C ALA A 367 5.88 -27.27 -46.63
N GLU A 368 6.90 -27.71 -45.91
CA GLU A 368 6.86 -28.85 -44.98
C GLU A 368 5.88 -28.57 -43.83
N ARG A 369 5.97 -27.39 -43.22
CA ARG A 369 5.04 -26.96 -42.17
C ARG A 369 3.60 -26.89 -42.66
N LEU A 370 3.38 -26.35 -43.86
CA LEU A 370 2.07 -26.28 -44.49
C LEU A 370 1.50 -27.67 -44.82
N CYS A 371 2.34 -28.60 -45.28
CA CYS A 371 1.98 -30.00 -45.51
C CYS A 371 1.48 -30.66 -44.22
N ALA A 372 2.23 -30.51 -43.12
CA ALA A 372 1.84 -31.05 -41.81
C ALA A 372 0.49 -30.50 -41.33
N LEU A 373 0.26 -29.18 -41.46
CA LEU A 373 -1.02 -28.55 -41.12
C LEU A 373 -2.18 -29.07 -41.98
N MET A 374 -1.97 -29.25 -43.29
CA MET A 374 -2.98 -29.81 -44.20
C MET A 374 -3.34 -31.25 -43.86
N GLN A 375 -2.37 -32.07 -43.44
CA GLN A 375 -2.61 -33.43 -42.99
C GLN A 375 -3.40 -33.46 -41.67
N GLN A 376 -3.00 -32.65 -40.69
CA GLN A 376 -3.70 -32.54 -39.41
C GLN A 376 -5.17 -32.11 -39.57
N GLN A 377 -5.45 -31.19 -40.50
CA GLN A 377 -6.81 -30.72 -40.81
C GLN A 377 -7.57 -31.64 -41.77
N LYS A 378 -7.03 -32.81 -42.14
CA LYS A 378 -7.61 -33.77 -43.11
C LYS A 378 -7.94 -33.14 -44.48
N ARG A 379 -7.11 -32.20 -44.92
CA ARG A 379 -7.26 -31.46 -46.19
C ARG A 379 -6.22 -31.85 -47.25
N TRP A 380 -5.28 -32.73 -46.90
CA TRP A 380 -4.29 -33.28 -47.83
C TRP A 380 -4.89 -34.39 -48.70
N ARG A 381 -4.73 -34.31 -50.03
CA ARG A 381 -5.27 -35.31 -50.98
C ARG A 381 -4.20 -35.79 -51.94
N GLU A 382 -3.84 -37.07 -51.88
CA GLU A 382 -2.84 -37.64 -52.79
C GLU A 382 -3.38 -37.94 -54.19
N LYS A 383 -4.69 -38.15 -54.33
CA LYS A 383 -5.40 -38.39 -55.58
C LYS A 383 -6.67 -37.53 -55.61
N SER A 384 -7.09 -37.09 -56.80
CA SER A 384 -8.36 -36.37 -56.99
C SER A 384 -9.54 -37.29 -56.70
N GLU A 385 -10.52 -36.82 -55.93
CA GLU A 385 -11.79 -37.54 -55.73
C GLU A 385 -12.86 -37.11 -56.75
N LYS A 386 -12.61 -36.03 -57.51
CA LYS A 386 -13.52 -35.55 -58.55
C LYS A 386 -13.17 -36.13 -59.93
N LYS A 387 -14.20 -36.31 -60.77
CA LYS A 387 -14.08 -36.73 -62.18
C LYS A 387 -13.16 -35.83 -63.02
N ASN A 388 -13.08 -34.54 -62.68
CA ASN A 388 -12.11 -33.62 -63.27
C ASN A 388 -11.13 -33.15 -62.17
N PRO A 389 -9.86 -33.57 -62.23
CA PRO A 389 -8.83 -33.18 -61.25
C PRO A 389 -8.62 -31.67 -61.11
N ASP A 390 -8.88 -30.89 -62.16
CA ASP A 390 -8.70 -29.44 -62.16
C ASP A 390 -9.78 -28.71 -61.33
N LYS A 391 -10.89 -29.40 -61.04
CA LYS A 391 -12.00 -28.86 -60.23
C LYS A 391 -11.94 -29.28 -58.76
N ASP A 392 -10.96 -30.09 -58.34
CA ASP A 392 -10.75 -30.49 -56.94
C ASP A 392 -9.75 -29.53 -56.27
N SER A 393 -10.27 -28.49 -55.60
CA SER A 393 -9.41 -27.43 -55.03
C SER A 393 -8.44 -27.96 -53.97
N LEU A 394 -8.83 -28.98 -53.19
CA LEU A 394 -7.97 -29.58 -52.16
C LEU A 394 -6.84 -30.40 -52.79
N TYR A 395 -7.12 -31.10 -53.89
CA TYR A 395 -6.10 -31.79 -54.67
C TYR A 395 -5.15 -30.81 -55.37
N GLN A 396 -5.67 -29.72 -55.95
CA GLN A 396 -4.85 -28.67 -56.57
C GLN A 396 -3.95 -27.95 -55.54
N ASP A 397 -4.48 -27.66 -54.34
CA ASP A 397 -3.69 -27.12 -53.22
C ASP A 397 -2.56 -28.09 -52.82
N THR A 398 -2.83 -29.40 -52.81
CA THR A 398 -1.83 -30.44 -52.53
C THR A 398 -0.73 -30.49 -53.60
N LEU A 399 -1.09 -30.36 -54.88
CA LEU A 399 -0.12 -30.29 -55.98
C LEU A 399 0.79 -29.05 -55.90
N LEU A 400 0.22 -27.90 -55.52
CA LEU A 400 0.96 -26.66 -55.29
C LEU A 400 2.00 -26.80 -54.16
N VAL A 401 1.61 -27.42 -53.04
CA VAL A 401 2.54 -27.68 -51.93
C VAL A 401 3.65 -28.66 -52.36
N LYS A 402 3.32 -29.72 -53.10
CA LYS A 402 4.32 -30.64 -53.68
C LYS A 402 5.30 -29.92 -54.61
N LYS A 403 4.85 -28.92 -55.37
CA LYS A 403 5.72 -28.09 -56.21
C LYS A 403 6.69 -27.23 -55.39
N TRP A 404 6.26 -26.71 -54.23
CA TRP A 404 7.14 -25.93 -53.35
C TRP A 404 8.14 -26.78 -52.56
N LEU A 405 7.81 -28.05 -52.31
CA LEU A 405 8.69 -29.07 -51.70
C LEU A 405 9.74 -29.62 -52.67
N ALA A 406 9.58 -29.42 -53.98
CA ALA A 406 10.58 -29.80 -54.95
C ALA A 406 11.86 -28.95 -54.78
N PRO A 407 13.07 -29.54 -54.95
CA PRO A 407 14.35 -28.84 -54.81
C PRO A 407 14.44 -27.58 -55.69
#